data_AF-A0A3M0XYC6-F1
#
_entry.id   AF-A0A3M0XYC6-F1
#
_cell.length_a   1.000
_cell.length_b   1.000
_cell.length_c   1.000
_cell.angle_alpha   90.00
_cell.angle_beta   90.00
_cell.angle_gamma   90.00
#
_symmetry.space_group_name_H-M   'P 1'
#
loop_
_entity.id
_entity.type
_entity.pdbx_description
1 polymer ?
#
loop_
_entity_poly.entity_id
_entity_poly.type
_entity_poly.pdbx_seq_one_letter_code
_entity_poly.pdbx_strand_id
1 'polypeptide(L)'
;MIEPGALKSLARRSNRHGLVQLAGHVATLSATGALIFFSIGSAWLVPALFAHGIVLVFLFAPLHETIHRTAFRSRWLNEVVAALCGFLLLLPPGWFRAFHFAHHRFTQD
;
A
#
# COMPACT_ATOMS: atom_id res chain seq x y z
N MET A 1 13.12 23.29 10.66
CA MET A 1 11.92 22.69 11.27
C MET A 1 10.72 23.14 10.42
N ILE A 2 9.89 22.22 9.92
CA ILE A 2 8.74 22.58 9.07
C ILE A 2 7.67 23.24 9.97
N GLU A 3 7.09 24.35 9.51
CA GLU A 3 6.05 25.07 10.24
C GLU A 3 4.81 24.17 10.46
N PRO A 4 4.20 24.12 11.67
CA PRO A 4 3.07 23.24 11.94
C PRO A 4 1.89 23.41 10.98
N GLY A 5 1.65 24.64 10.49
CA GLY A 5 0.62 24.92 9.48
C GLY A 5 0.88 24.22 8.14
N ALA A 6 2.14 24.20 7.70
CA ALA A 6 2.55 23.52 6.47
C ALA A 6 2.41 21.99 6.59
N LEU A 7 2.80 21.41 7.72
CA LEU A 7 2.61 19.96 7.98
C LEU A 7 1.13 19.57 7.92
N LYS A 8 0.25 20.37 8.53
CA LYS A 8 -1.19 20.12 8.54
C LYS A 8 -1.81 20.18 7.14
N SER A 9 -1.30 21.06 6.28
CA SER A 9 -1.73 21.14 4.88
C SER A 9 -1.34 19.89 4.09
N LEU A 10 -0.10 19.42 4.25
CA LEU A 10 0.42 18.23 3.59
C LEU A 10 -0.26 16.94 4.08
N ALA A 11 -0.65 16.87 5.35
CA ALA A 11 -1.37 15.74 5.93
C ALA A 11 -2.87 15.69 5.59
N ARG A 12 -3.38 16.59 4.74
CA ARG A 12 -4.80 16.65 4.41
C ARG A 12 -5.23 15.47 3.52
N ARG A 13 -6.08 14.62 4.08
CA ARG A 13 -6.68 13.45 3.41
C ARG A 13 -7.48 13.83 2.15
N SER A 14 -7.23 13.10 1.06
CA SER A 14 -7.84 13.33 -0.25
C SER A 14 -8.15 12.01 -0.98
N ASN A 15 -9.43 11.76 -1.27
CA ASN A 15 -9.83 10.57 -2.04
C ASN A 15 -9.18 10.56 -3.43
N ARG A 16 -9.11 11.72 -4.09
CA ARG A 16 -8.56 11.83 -5.44
C ARG A 16 -7.08 11.44 -5.46
N HIS A 17 -6.28 11.98 -4.53
CA HIS A 17 -4.86 11.66 -4.49
C HIS A 17 -4.63 10.19 -4.11
N GLY A 18 -5.37 9.67 -3.11
CA GLY A 18 -5.31 8.26 -2.75
C GLY A 18 -5.68 7.33 -3.92
N LEU A 19 -6.73 7.65 -4.67
CA LEU A 19 -7.16 6.84 -5.82
C LEU A 19 -6.16 6.89 -6.97
N VAL A 20 -5.55 8.04 -7.25
CA VAL A 20 -4.50 8.17 -8.29
C VAL A 20 -3.28 7.32 -7.92
N GLN A 21 -2.82 7.38 -6.67
CA GLN A 21 -1.70 6.55 -6.21
C GLN A 21 -2.03 5.06 -6.25
N LEU A 22 -3.22 4.68 -5.76
CA LEU A 22 -3.67 3.29 -5.79
C LEU A 22 -3.78 2.77 -7.23
N ALA A 23 -4.36 3.55 -8.14
CA ALA A 23 -4.48 3.18 -9.55
C ALA A 23 -3.10 3.01 -10.21
N GLY A 24 -2.16 3.91 -9.96
CA GLY A 24 -0.78 3.78 -10.46
C GLY A 24 -0.09 2.52 -9.94
N HIS A 25 -0.31 2.18 -8.67
CA HIS A 25 0.25 0.97 -8.08
C HIS A 25 -0.38 -0.31 -8.67
N VAL A 26 -1.71 -0.35 -8.81
CA VAL A 26 -2.45 -1.46 -9.46
C VAL A 26 -2.04 -1.62 -10.93
N ALA A 27 -1.85 -0.52 -11.65
CA ALA A 27 -1.37 -0.55 -13.02
C ALA A 27 0.05 -1.15 -13.11
N THR A 28 0.95 -0.73 -12.23
CA THR A 28 2.32 -1.29 -12.15
C THR A 28 2.31 -2.78 -11.78
N LEU A 29 1.45 -3.19 -10.84
CA LEU A 29 1.28 -4.58 -10.43
C LEU A 29 0.77 -5.43 -11.60
N SER A 30 -0.22 -4.93 -12.34
CA SER A 30 -0.77 -5.59 -13.53
C SER A 30 0.26 -5.69 -14.65
N ALA A 31 1.03 -4.63 -14.90
CA ALA A 31 2.07 -4.60 -15.93
C ALA A 31 3.20 -5.58 -15.65
N THR A 32 3.68 -5.64 -14.40
CA THR A 32 4.71 -6.61 -13.99
C THR A 32 4.18 -8.05 -13.96
N GLY A 33 2.90 -8.25 -13.63
CA GLY A 33 2.24 -9.56 -13.76
C GLY A 33 2.15 -10.02 -15.22
N ALA A 34 1.81 -9.11 -16.14
CA ALA A 34 1.84 -9.39 -17.57
C ALA A 34 3.26 -9.71 -18.07
N LEU A 35 4.28 -9.00 -17.56
CA LEU A 35 5.68 -9.29 -17.89
C LEU A 35 6.07 -10.71 -17.49
N ILE A 36 5.64 -11.21 -16.32
CA ILE A 36 5.84 -12.61 -15.93
C ILE A 36 5.23 -13.54 -16.97
N PHE A 37 3.96 -13.32 -17.31
CA PHE A 37 3.23 -14.16 -18.27
C PHE A 37 3.94 -14.28 -19.61
N PHE A 38 4.42 -13.16 -20.16
CA PHE A 38 5.16 -13.16 -21.43
C PHE A 38 6.60 -13.66 -21.33
N SER A 39 7.14 -13.81 -20.11
CA SER A 39 8.52 -14.27 -19.90
C SER A 39 8.64 -15.78 -19.64
N ILE A 40 7.52 -16.51 -19.55
CA ILE A 40 7.51 -17.96 -19.31
C ILE A 40 8.35 -18.69 -20.37
N GLY A 41 9.25 -19.57 -19.93
CA GLY A 41 10.16 -20.31 -20.81
C GLY A 41 11.39 -19.52 -21.28
N SER A 42 11.58 -18.29 -20.80
CA SER A 42 12.74 -17.46 -21.13
C SER A 42 13.57 -17.09 -19.89
N ALA A 43 14.81 -16.67 -20.08
CA ALA A 43 15.67 -16.15 -19.01
C ALA A 43 15.10 -14.87 -18.35
N TRP A 44 14.17 -14.16 -19.02
CA TRP A 44 13.51 -12.97 -18.49
C TRP A 44 12.51 -13.27 -17.36
N LEU A 45 12.13 -14.53 -17.15
CA LEU A 45 11.18 -14.91 -16.10
C LEU A 45 11.68 -14.51 -14.71
N VAL A 46 12.96 -14.72 -14.42
CA VAL A 46 13.54 -14.43 -13.10
C VAL A 46 13.55 -12.92 -12.80
N PRO A 47 14.07 -12.04 -13.69
CA PRO A 47 13.93 -10.60 -13.53
C PRO A 47 12.47 -10.12 -13.41
N ALA A 48 11.55 -10.69 -14.20
CA ALA A 48 10.13 -10.33 -14.15
C ALA A 48 9.48 -10.67 -12.80
N LEU A 49 9.76 -11.87 -12.27
CA LEU A 49 9.32 -12.29 -10.94
C LEU A 49 9.89 -11.40 -9.85
N PHE A 50 11.18 -11.04 -9.93
CA PHE A 50 11.82 -10.14 -8.98
C PHE A 50 11.18 -8.75 -8.97
N ALA A 51 10.97 -8.16 -10.16
CA ALA A 51 10.31 -6.87 -10.29
C ALA A 51 8.86 -6.90 -9.75
N HIS A 52 8.11 -7.95 -10.09
CA HIS A 52 6.74 -8.12 -9.59
C HIS A 52 6.69 -8.30 -8.07
N GLY A 53 7.61 -9.09 -7.51
CA GLY A 53 7.71 -9.30 -6.06
C GLY A 53 7.96 -8.00 -5.29
N ILE A 54 8.81 -7.12 -5.82
CA ILE A 54 9.00 -5.77 -5.27
C ILE A 54 7.66 -5.02 -5.27
N VAL A 55 7.01 -4.91 -6.42
CA VAL A 55 5.74 -4.16 -6.55
C VAL A 55 4.68 -4.74 -5.60
N LEU A 56 4.58 -6.06 -5.50
CA LEU A 56 3.64 -6.76 -4.63
C LEU A 56 3.88 -6.43 -3.15
N VAL A 57 5.13 -6.46 -2.67
CA VAL A 57 5.46 -6.10 -1.27
C VAL A 57 5.10 -4.65 -0.96
N PHE A 58 5.21 -3.74 -1.92
CA PHE A 58 4.83 -2.34 -1.74
C PHE A 58 3.32 -2.11 -1.55
N LEU A 59 2.45 -3.12 -1.72
CA LEU A 59 1.06 -3.08 -1.23
C LEU A 59 0.99 -2.89 0.30
N PHE A 60 2.09 -3.11 1.02
CA PHE A 60 2.18 -2.80 2.44
C PHE A 60 1.94 -1.32 2.72
N ALA A 61 2.38 -0.41 1.84
CA ALA A 61 2.20 1.03 2.02
C ALA A 61 0.71 1.45 2.04
N PRO A 62 -0.14 1.09 1.03
CA PRO A 62 -1.56 1.38 1.12
C PRO A 62 -2.23 0.61 2.26
N LEU A 63 -1.81 -0.60 2.63
CA LEU A 63 -2.34 -1.30 3.81
C LEU A 63 -2.06 -0.51 5.10
N HIS A 64 -0.80 -0.14 5.34
CA HIS A 64 -0.35 0.64 6.49
C HIS A 64 -1.13 1.96 6.63
N GLU A 65 -1.23 2.71 5.54
CA GLU A 65 -1.90 4.02 5.59
C GLU A 65 -3.43 3.90 5.76
N THR A 66 -4.02 2.82 5.26
CA THR A 66 -5.47 2.58 5.39
C THR A 66 -5.88 1.99 6.73
N ILE A 67 -5.02 1.22 7.41
CA ILE A 67 -5.29 0.81 8.80
C ILE A 67 -5.32 2.01 9.76
N HIS A 68 -4.54 3.06 9.46
CA HIS A 68 -4.54 4.37 10.14
C HIS A 68 -5.70 5.29 9.71
N ARG A 69 -6.37 4.97 8.60
CA ARG A 69 -7.46 5.77 8.01
C ARG A 69 -7.03 7.17 7.57
N THR A 70 -5.78 7.27 7.10
CA THR A 70 -5.16 8.51 6.64
C THR A 70 -5.00 8.57 5.12
N ALA A 71 -5.09 7.44 4.41
CA ALA A 71 -4.96 7.39 2.95
C ALA A 71 -6.11 8.10 2.23
N PHE A 72 -7.36 7.83 2.64
CA PHE A 72 -8.56 8.39 2.03
C PHE A 72 -9.34 9.25 3.01
N ARG A 73 -10.06 10.26 2.47
CA ARG A 73 -11.03 11.03 3.24
C ARG A 73 -12.24 10.17 3.62
N SER A 74 -12.69 9.30 2.72
CA SER A 74 -13.82 8.40 2.97
C SER A 74 -13.37 7.19 3.79
N ARG A 75 -14.07 6.92 4.89
CA ARG A 75 -13.75 5.80 5.77
C ARG A 75 -13.89 4.44 5.09
N TRP A 76 -14.95 4.23 4.31
CA TRP A 76 -15.19 2.97 3.62
C TRP A 76 -14.11 2.63 2.59
N LEU A 77 -13.54 3.63 1.90
CA LEU A 77 -12.42 3.42 0.98
C LEU A 77 -11.20 2.86 1.73
N ASN A 78 -10.89 3.39 2.92
CA ASN A 78 -9.81 2.85 3.73
C ASN A 78 -10.09 1.40 4.12
N GLU A 79 -11.30 1.05 4.58
CA GLU A 79 -11.59 -0.32 5.01
C GLU A 79 -11.56 -1.31 3.83
N VAL A 80 -12.08 -0.95 2.65
CA VAL A 80 -12.04 -1.80 1.44
C VAL A 80 -10.60 -2.01 0.96
N VAL A 81 -9.81 -0.93 0.84
CA VAL A 81 -8.43 -1.04 0.38
C VAL A 81 -7.56 -1.80 1.39
N ALA A 82 -7.78 -1.59 2.69
CA ALA A 82 -7.13 -2.39 3.74
C ALA A 82 -7.48 -3.87 3.58
N ALA A 83 -8.75 -4.22 3.40
CA ALA A 83 -9.18 -5.62 3.21
C ALA A 83 -8.51 -6.28 2.00
N LEU A 84 -8.49 -5.59 0.85
CA LEU A 84 -7.87 -6.11 -0.37
C LEU A 84 -6.34 -6.28 -0.21
N CYS A 85 -5.64 -5.26 0.27
CA CYS A 85 -4.19 -5.34 0.45
C CYS A 85 -3.82 -6.37 1.53
N GLY A 86 -4.57 -6.41 2.63
CA GLY A 86 -4.39 -7.39 3.70
C GLY A 86 -4.62 -8.82 3.23
N PHE A 87 -5.59 -9.06 2.34
CA PHE A 87 -5.77 -10.37 1.73
C PHE A 87 -4.57 -10.75 0.85
N LEU A 88 -4.15 -9.86 -0.07
CA LEU A 88 -3.04 -10.12 -1.00
C LEU A 88 -1.71 -10.35 -0.29
N LEU A 89 -1.48 -9.67 0.84
CA LEU A 89 -0.26 -9.79 1.65
C LEU A 89 -0.35 -10.86 2.74
N LEU A 90 -1.48 -11.57 2.85
CA LEU A 90 -1.77 -12.49 3.95
C LEU A 90 -1.60 -11.84 5.34
N LEU A 91 -1.98 -10.56 5.43
CA LEU A 91 -1.85 -9.72 6.60
C LEU A 91 -3.22 -9.13 7.00
N PRO A 92 -4.02 -9.84 7.82
CA PRO A 92 -5.38 -9.41 8.17
C PRO A 92 -5.40 -8.00 8.77
N PRO A 93 -6.18 -7.05 8.21
CA PRO A 93 -6.11 -5.63 8.62
C PRO A 93 -6.48 -5.38 10.07
N GLY A 94 -7.40 -6.18 10.64
CA GLY A 94 -7.80 -6.08 12.04
C GLY A 94 -6.65 -6.40 12.99
N TRP A 95 -5.96 -7.53 12.74
CA TRP A 95 -4.77 -7.91 13.49
C TRP A 95 -3.65 -6.89 13.30
N PHE A 96 -3.38 -6.50 12.04
CA PHE A 96 -2.30 -5.58 11.72
C PHE A 96 -2.53 -4.19 12.34
N ARG A 97 -3.76 -3.69 12.36
CA ARG A 97 -4.11 -2.44 13.05
C ARG A 97 -3.81 -2.51 14.55
N ALA A 98 -4.15 -3.61 15.22
CA ALA A 98 -3.88 -3.78 16.65
C ALA A 98 -2.38 -3.90 16.94
N PHE A 99 -1.68 -4.73 16.18
CA PHE A 99 -0.22 -4.87 16.24
C PHE A 99 0.47 -3.53 16.04
N HIS A 100 0.08 -2.81 15.00
CA HIS A 100 0.75 -1.59 14.59
C HIS A 100 0.48 -0.41 15.53
N PHE A 101 -0.71 -0.38 16.15
CA PHE A 101 -0.97 0.54 17.27
C PHE A 101 -0.04 0.27 18.45
N ALA A 102 0.16 -1.00 18.83
CA ALA A 102 1.10 -1.36 19.90
C ALA A 102 2.54 -0.99 19.54
N HIS A 103 2.96 -1.23 18.30
CA HIS A 103 4.25 -0.80 17.77
C HIS A 103 4.47 0.71 17.92
N HIS A 104 3.52 1.54 17.47
CA HIS A 104 3.62 2.99 17.65
C HIS A 104 3.56 3.44 19.11
N ARG A 105 2.97 2.65 20.00
CA ARG A 105 2.85 3.01 21.41
C ARG A 105 4.11 2.68 22.22
N PHE A 106 4.81 1.60 21.89
CA PHE A 106 5.82 0.99 22.76
C PHE A 106 7.19 0.79 22.11
N THR A 107 7.36 1.08 20.82
CA THR A 107 8.63 0.87 20.11
C THR A 107 8.96 2.04 19.17
N GLN A 108 8.70 3.28 19.59
CA GLN A 108 8.99 4.51 18.83
C GLN A 108 10.15 5.30 19.45
N ASP A 109 11.04 4.61 20.16
CA ASP A 109 12.17 5.19 20.90
C ASP A 109 13.21 5.84 19.96
#